data_AF-A0A8X6QN74-F1
#
_entry.id   AF-A0A8X6QN74-F1
#
_cell.length_a   1.000
_cell.length_b   1.000
_cell.length_c   1.000
_cell.angle_alpha   90.00
_cell.angle_beta   90.00
_cell.angle_gamma   90.00
#
_symmetry.space_group_name_H-M   'P 1'
#
loop_
_entity.id
_entity.type
_entity.pdbx_description
1 polymer ?
#
loop_
_entity_poly.entity_id
_entity_poly.type
_entity_poly.pdbx_seq_one_letter_code
_entity_poly.pdbx_strand_id
1 'polypeptide(L)' 'AYALDARNHGRSERSEEFHIRYLVKDLFCFMEDMNIPKAVLVGHSMGGQIAYKAALIAVRNTFLFPI' A
#
# COMPACT_ATOMS: atom_id res chain seq x y z
N ALA A 1 -2.85 -7.14 -14.17
CA ALA A 1 -2.42 -7.43 -12.79
C ALA A 1 -1.12 -6.69 -12.53
N TYR A 2 -0.88 -6.23 -11.30
CA TYR A 2 0.31 -5.46 -10.94
C TYR A 2 1.16 -6.23 -9.92
N ALA A 3 2.47 -6.09 -10.04
CA ALA A 3 3.44 -6.45 -9.01
C ALA A 3 4.14 -5.16 -8.59
N LEU A 4 3.68 -4.58 -7.48
CA LEU A 4 4.20 -3.32 -6.96
C LEU A 4 5.53 -3.57 -6.26
N ASP A 5 6.59 -2.90 -6.73
CA ASP A 5 7.84 -2.82 -5.99
C ASP A 5 7.62 -1.96 -4.73
N ALA A 6 7.89 -2.50 -3.55
CA ALA A 6 7.80 -1.73 -2.32
C ALA A 6 8.90 -0.66 -2.25
N ARG A 7 8.70 0.44 -1.51
CA ARG A 7 9.80 1.38 -1.19
C ARG A 7 11.05 0.62 -0.74
N ASN A 8 12.23 1.13 -1.12
CA ASN A 8 13.52 0.48 -0.91
C ASN A 8 13.74 -0.86 -1.66
N HIS A 9 12.85 -1.25 -2.57
CA HIS A 9 12.98 -2.47 -3.39
C HIS A 9 12.78 -2.17 -4.87
N GLY A 10 13.46 -2.95 -5.73
CA GLY A 10 13.25 -2.92 -7.17
C GLY A 10 13.40 -1.52 -7.77
N ARG A 11 12.34 -1.07 -8.45
CA ARG A 11 12.27 0.22 -9.17
C ARG A 11 11.66 1.35 -8.35
N SER A 12 11.17 1.08 -7.15
CA SER A 12 10.55 2.10 -6.31
C SER A 12 11.60 2.98 -5.63
N GLU A 13 11.18 4.19 -5.27
CA GLU A 13 12.04 5.16 -4.60
C GLU A 13 12.64 4.62 -3.31
N ARG A 14 13.81 5.16 -2.97
CA ARG A 14 14.53 4.83 -1.75
C ARG A 14 14.30 5.92 -0.71
N SER A 15 14.08 5.52 0.54
CA SER A 15 13.82 6.40 1.66
C SER A 15 14.43 5.82 2.94
N GLU A 16 14.92 6.69 3.82
CA GLU A 16 15.34 6.30 5.17
C GLU A 16 14.14 5.91 6.05
N GLU A 17 12.93 6.40 5.71
CA GLU A 17 11.71 6.05 6.43
C GLU A 17 11.16 4.69 5.97
N PHE A 18 11.43 3.66 6.78
CA PHE A 18 11.02 2.29 6.50
C PHE A 18 10.12 1.73 7.62
N HIS A 19 8.83 2.04 7.55
CA HIS A 19 7.82 1.50 8.44
C HIS A 19 6.60 1.00 7.67
N ILE A 20 5.94 -0.06 8.14
CA ILE A 20 4.77 -0.65 7.47
C ILE A 20 3.68 0.38 7.17
N ARG A 21 3.46 1.38 8.03
CA ARG A 21 2.47 2.45 7.79
C ARG A 21 2.73 3.22 6.49
N TYR A 22 4.00 3.44 6.17
CA TYR A 22 4.39 4.17 4.98
C TYR A 22 4.34 3.28 3.73
N LEU A 23 4.72 2.01 3.85
CA LEU A 23 4.52 1.01 2.80
C LEU A 23 3.03 0.85 2.41
N VAL A 24 2.13 0.91 3.39
CA VAL A 24 0.67 0.90 3.13
C VAL A 24 0.21 2.21 2.47
N LYS A 25 0.77 3.36 2.88
CA LYS A 25 0.48 4.64 2.22
C LYS A 25 0.88 4.60 0.76
N ASP A 26 2.08 4.11 0.43
CA ASP A 26 2.55 4.01 -0.95
C ASP A 26 1.66 3.11 -1.80
N LEU A 27 1.17 2.00 -1.24
CA LEU A 27 0.21 1.15 -1.93
C LEU A 27 -1.06 1.92 -2.29
N PHE A 28 -1.60 2.73 -1.38
CA PHE A 28 -2.78 3.53 -1.66
C PHE A 28 -2.52 4.64 -2.68
N CYS A 29 -1.38 5.34 -2.58
CA CYS A 29 -0.97 6.33 -3.59
C CYS A 29 -0.84 5.68 -4.98
N PHE A 30 -0.18 4.52 -5.06
CA PHE A 30 -0.07 3.77 -6.32
C PHE A 30 -1.45 3.39 -6.87
N MET A 31 -2.37 2.93 -6.01
CA MET A 31 -3.74 2.60 -6.45
C MET A 31 -4.50 3.83 -6.95
N GLU A 32 -4.32 4.98 -6.29
CA GLU A 32 -4.91 6.27 -6.71
C GLU A 32 -4.35 6.72 -8.07
N ASP A 33 -3.03 6.76 -8.22
CA ASP A 33 -2.34 7.16 -9.46
C ASP A 33 -2.74 6.28 -10.66
N MET A 34 -2.97 4.98 -10.40
CA MET A 34 -3.38 4.01 -11.41
C MET A 34 -4.91 3.90 -11.58
N ASN A 35 -5.70 4.73 -10.90
CA ASN A 35 -7.17 4.71 -10.90
C ASN A 35 -7.77 3.33 -10.56
N ILE A 36 -7.27 2.68 -9.51
CA ILE A 36 -7.69 1.35 -9.04
C ILE A 36 -8.54 1.50 -7.76
N PRO A 37 -9.89 1.61 -7.86
CA PRO A 37 -10.74 1.84 -6.69
C PRO A 37 -10.86 0.62 -5.77
N LYS A 38 -10.61 -0.58 -6.28
CA LYS A 38 -10.66 -1.83 -5.51
C LYS A 38 -9.71 -2.85 -6.12
N ALA A 39 -9.03 -3.61 -5.26
CA ALA A 39 -8.14 -4.68 -5.67
C ALA A 39 -8.23 -5.87 -4.71
N VAL A 40 -7.85 -7.06 -5.21
CA VAL A 40 -7.47 -8.19 -4.37
C VAL A 40 -5.98 -8.03 -4.08
N LEU A 41 -5.61 -7.98 -2.80
CA LEU A 41 -4.22 -7.88 -2.38
C LEU A 41 -3.68 -9.27 -2.03
N VAL A 42 -2.56 -9.64 -2.63
CA VAL A 42 -1.82 -10.87 -2.32
C VAL A 42 -0.42 -10.48 -1.88
N GLY A 43 -0.02 -10.93 -0.69
CA GLY A 43 1.26 -10.55 -0.11
C GLY A 43 1.89 -11.68 0.70
N HIS A 44 3.21 -11.81 0.59
CA HIS A 44 4.02 -12.77 1.34
C HIS A 44 4.93 -12.04 2.34
N SER A 45 5.14 -12.58 3.53
CA SER A 45 5.97 -11.99 4.59
C SER A 45 5.60 -10.52 4.85
N MET A 46 6.51 -9.56 4.61
CA MET A 46 6.23 -8.13 4.70
C MET A 46 5.04 -7.69 3.84
N GLY A 47 4.91 -8.25 2.62
CA GLY A 47 3.76 -7.98 1.75
C GLY A 47 2.44 -8.42 2.36
N GLY A 48 2.44 -9.49 3.16
CA GLY A 48 1.25 -9.95 3.89
C GLY A 48 0.84 -8.95 4.99
N GLN A 49 1.82 -8.38 5.70
CA GLN A 49 1.56 -7.31 6.67
C GLN A 49 0.98 -6.06 6.00
N ILE A 50 1.51 -5.68 4.84
CA ILE A 50 0.98 -4.54 4.05
C ILE A 50 -0.46 -4.82 3.64
N ALA A 51 -0.74 -6.00 3.08
CA ALA A 51 -2.09 -6.38 2.62
C ALA A 51 -3.12 -6.37 3.76
N TYR A 52 -2.81 -7.00 4.89
CA TYR A 52 -3.70 -7.02 6.06
C TYR A 52 -3.94 -5.62 6.63
N LYS A 53 -2.88 -4.80 6.79
CA LYS A 53 -3.03 -3.45 7.30
C LYS A 53 -3.81 -2.54 6.34
N ALA A 54 -3.59 -2.66 5.04
CA ALA A 54 -4.37 -1.97 4.03
C ALA A 54 -5.85 -2.32 4.13
N ALA A 55 -6.19 -3.61 4.26
CA ALA A 55 -7.57 -4.05 4.44
C ALA A 55 -8.21 -3.49 5.72
N LEU A 56 -7.51 -3.53 6.86
CA LEU A 56 -7.98 -2.92 8.11
C LEU A 56 -8.23 -1.42 7.98
N ILE A 57 -7.32 -0.70 7.33
CA ILE A 57 -7.41 0.75 7.16
C ILE A 57 -8.56 1.10 6.21
N ALA A 58 -8.70 0.38 5.09
CA ALA A 58 -9.79 0.60 4.14
C ALA A 58 -11.17 0.39 4.77
N VAL A 59 -11.33 -0.63 5.62
CA VAL A 59 -12.60 -0.88 6.33
C VAL A 59 -12.89 0.19 7.40
N ARG A 60 -11.86 0.72 8.05
CA ARG A 60 -12.02 1.78 9.07
C ARG A 60 -12.28 3.17 8.47
N ASN A 61 -11.94 3.39 7.21
CA ASN A 61 -11.99 4.70 6.55
C ASN A 61 -13.21 4.93 5.65
N THR A 62 -14.36 4.37 5.97
CA THR A 62 -15.63 4.81 5.37
C THR A 62 -15.94 6.30 5.63
N PHE A 63 -15.16 7.01 6.47
CA PHE A 63 -15.41 8.43 6.79
C PHE A 63 -14.22 9.41 6.86
N LEU A 64 -12.94 9.01 6.80
CA LEU A 64 -11.84 9.98 7.01
C LEU A 64 -10.58 9.68 6.21
N PHE A 65 -10.51 10.23 5.00
CA PHE A 65 -9.28 10.72 4.39
C PHE A 65 -9.64 11.88 3.44
N PRO A 66 -9.53 13.15 3.85
CA PRO A 66 -8.89 14.12 3.00
C PRO A 66 -7.37 13.94 3.18
N ILE A 67 -6.67 14.01 2.06
CA ILE A 67 -5.21 14.10 1.98
C ILE A 67 -4.73 15.33 2.78
#